data_AF-A0A523WPN4-F1
#
_entry.id   AF-A0A523WPN4-F1
#
_cell.length_a   1.000
_cell.length_b   1.000
_cell.length_c   1.000
_cell.angle_alpha   90.00
_cell.angle_beta   90.00
_cell.angle_gamma   90.00
#
_symmetry.space_group_name_H-M   'P 1'
#
loop_
_entity.id
_entity.type
_entity.pdbx_description
1 polymer ?
#
loop_
_entity_poly.entity_id
_entity_poly.type
_entity_poly.pdbx_seq_one_letter_code
_entity_poly.pdbx_strand_id
1 'polypeptide(L)'
;MRKTVIIIMTSLLIVFSYGITWAGKPDVKGSKDHPVVSRIPNFYISSYKDIEFDQYEFKLKKGKKIVEGRTYQITYKQQKGATPMS
;
A
#
# COMPACT_ATOMS: atom_id res chain seq x y z
N MET A 1 -29.69 -21.16 -34.44
CA MET A 1 -29.97 -20.75 -33.05
C MET A 1 -28.98 -21.37 -32.05
N ARG A 2 -28.91 -22.71 -31.89
CA ARG A 2 -27.97 -23.35 -30.93
C ARG A 2 -26.49 -22.99 -31.13
N LYS A 3 -26.01 -22.96 -32.38
CA LYS A 3 -24.62 -22.60 -32.74
C LYS A 3 -24.34 -21.10 -32.49
N THR A 4 -25.31 -20.24 -32.78
CA THR A 4 -25.22 -18.78 -32.57
C THR A 4 -25.14 -18.43 -31.08
N VAL A 5 -25.94 -19.11 -30.24
CA VAL A 5 -25.92 -18.96 -28.78
C VAL A 5 -24.58 -19.44 -28.19
N ILE A 6 -24.04 -20.54 -28.69
CA ILE A 6 -22.72 -21.05 -28.28
C ILE A 6 -21.62 -20.04 -28.64
N ILE A 7 -21.65 -19.47 -29.85
CA ILE A 7 -20.65 -18.47 -30.27
C ILE A 7 -20.73 -17.20 -29.39
N ILE A 8 -21.94 -16.72 -29.08
CA ILE A 8 -22.13 -15.56 -28.21
C ILE A 8 -21.65 -15.85 -26.78
N MET A 9 -21.97 -17.01 -26.20
CA MET A 9 -21.45 -17.41 -24.89
C MET A 9 -19.94 -17.53 -24.85
N THR A 10 -19.33 -18.07 -25.92
CA THR A 10 -17.87 -18.23 -26.00
C THR A 10 -17.18 -16.88 -26.13
N SER A 11 -17.76 -15.95 -26.90
CA SER A 11 -17.26 -14.58 -27.04
C SER A 11 -17.39 -13.79 -25.74
N LEU A 12 -18.48 -13.98 -24.98
CA LEU A 12 -18.67 -13.35 -23.67
C LEU A 12 -17.64 -13.82 -22.63
N LEU A 13 -17.25 -15.10 -22.70
CA LEU A 13 -16.25 -15.72 -21.81
C LEU A 13 -14.83 -15.19 -22.04
N ILE A 14 -14.49 -14.82 -23.29
CA ILE A 14 -13.18 -14.28 -23.66
C ILE A 14 -13.01 -12.83 -23.18
N VAL A 15 -14.08 -12.04 -23.09
CA VAL A 15 -14.01 -10.65 -22.60
C VAL A 15 -13.83 -10.59 -21.07
N PHE A 16 -14.31 -11.60 -20.34
CA PHE A 16 -14.22 -11.65 -18.88
C PHE A 16 -12.80 -11.95 -18.33
N SER A 17 -11.89 -12.48 -19.15
CA SER A 17 -10.54 -12.85 -18.74
C SER A 17 -9.53 -11.67 -18.76
N TYR A 18 -9.88 -10.54 -19.38
CA TYR A 18 -9.02 -9.35 -19.44
C TYR A 18 -9.08 -8.46 -18.18
N GLY A 19 -9.82 -8.86 -17.15
CA GLY A 19 -10.06 -8.08 -15.94
C GLY A 19 -9.02 -8.22 -14.82
N ILE A 20 -7.86 -8.86 -15.04
CA ILE A 20 -6.80 -8.90 -14.02
C ILE A 20 -6.00 -7.61 -14.11
N THR A 21 -6.57 -6.55 -13.53
CA THR A 21 -5.80 -5.34 -13.20
C THR A 21 -4.62 -5.75 -12.33
N TRP A 22 -3.45 -5.19 -12.60
CA TRP A 22 -2.26 -5.30 -11.75
C TRP A 22 -2.58 -4.70 -10.37
N ALA A 23 -3.23 -5.47 -9.50
CA ALA A 23 -3.45 -5.08 -8.14
C ALA A 23 -2.06 -5.01 -7.50
N GLY A 24 -1.66 -3.79 -7.13
CA GLY A 24 -0.45 -3.56 -6.37
C GLY A 24 -0.44 -4.41 -5.10
N LYS A 25 0.75 -4.62 -4.52
CA LYS A 25 0.86 -5.28 -3.22
C LYS A 25 -0.03 -4.55 -2.21
N PRO A 26 -0.90 -5.28 -1.49
CA PRO A 26 -1.74 -4.66 -0.48
C PRO A 26 -0.90 -4.20 0.72
N ASP A 27 -1.47 -3.28 1.49
CA ASP A 27 -0.91 -2.88 2.78
C ASP A 27 -0.85 -4.06 3.75
N VAL A 28 0.11 -4.03 4.68
CA VAL A 28 0.15 -4.98 5.79
C VAL A 28 -1.14 -4.86 6.62
N LYS A 29 -1.71 -6.00 7.01
CA LYS A 29 -3.02 -6.05 7.70
C LYS A 29 -3.02 -5.18 8.97
N GLY A 30 -4.08 -4.39 9.14
CA GLY A 30 -4.28 -3.54 10.31
C GLY A 30 -3.49 -2.23 10.29
N SER A 31 -2.72 -1.96 9.23
CA SER A 31 -2.03 -0.69 9.06
C SER A 31 -2.96 0.42 8.59
N LYS A 32 -2.55 1.66 8.90
CA LYS A 32 -3.26 2.90 8.58
C LYS A 32 -2.24 3.98 8.27
N ASP A 33 -2.61 4.96 7.46
CA ASP A 33 -1.80 6.16 7.28
C ASP A 33 -1.69 6.97 8.58
N HIS A 34 -0.65 7.79 8.66
CA HIS A 34 -0.50 8.72 9.78
C HIS A 34 -1.59 9.81 9.71
N PRO A 35 -2.23 10.21 10.83
CA PRO A 35 -3.36 11.15 10.80
C PRO A 35 -3.12 12.50 10.11
N VAL A 36 -1.86 12.97 10.07
CA VAL A 36 -1.48 14.25 9.44
C VAL A 36 -0.75 14.10 8.09
N VAL A 37 -0.43 12.89 7.65
CA VAL A 37 0.31 12.66 6.39
C VAL A 37 -0.61 11.94 5.42
N SER A 38 -0.79 12.54 4.24
CA SER A 38 -1.55 11.89 3.16
C SER A 38 -0.76 10.74 2.53
N ARG A 39 -1.48 9.72 2.05
CA ARG A 39 -0.92 8.56 1.36
C ARG A 39 -0.04 9.00 0.18
N ILE A 40 1.18 8.47 0.11
CA ILE A 40 2.07 8.67 -1.05
C ILE A 40 1.51 7.85 -2.23
N PRO A 41 1.22 8.47 -3.39
CA PRO A 41 0.68 7.76 -4.55
C PRO A 41 1.63 6.65 -5.01
N ASN A 42 1.07 5.49 -5.39
CA ASN A 42 1.81 4.30 -5.83
C ASN A 42 2.73 3.67 -4.78
N PHE A 43 2.50 3.92 -3.48
CA PHE A 43 3.17 3.23 -2.39
C PHE A 43 2.18 2.43 -1.55
N TYR A 44 2.66 1.34 -0.95
CA TYR A 44 1.92 0.53 0.01
C TYR A 44 2.67 0.46 1.35
N ILE A 45 1.94 0.28 2.44
CA ILE A 45 2.51 0.11 3.79
C ILE A 45 3.02 -1.32 3.91
N SER A 46 4.34 -1.44 3.92
CA SER A 46 5.04 -2.73 4.04
C SER A 46 5.33 -3.14 5.48
N SER A 47 5.32 -2.19 6.42
CA SER A 47 5.50 -2.40 7.85
C SER A 47 4.78 -1.29 8.63
N TYR A 48 4.19 -1.65 9.77
CA TYR A 48 3.41 -0.75 10.61
C TYR A 48 3.63 -1.08 12.08
N LYS A 49 3.97 -0.06 12.87
CA LYS A 49 4.05 -0.10 14.33
C LYS A 49 3.37 1.14 14.89
N ASP A 50 2.51 0.94 15.86
CA ASP A 50 1.77 1.98 16.57
C ASP A 50 1.81 1.64 18.05
N ILE A 51 2.60 2.39 18.81
CA ILE A 51 2.80 2.17 20.25
C ILE A 51 2.30 3.41 20.96
N GLU A 52 1.32 3.24 21.84
CA GLU A 52 0.68 4.35 22.55
C GLU A 52 1.64 5.12 23.46
N PHE A 53 2.59 4.41 24.09
CA PHE A 53 3.62 5.00 24.93
C PHE A 53 4.96 4.30 24.70
N ASP A 54 5.91 5.02 24.12
CA ASP A 54 7.29 4.61 23.87
C ASP A 54 8.22 5.81 24.04
N GLN A 55 9.52 5.55 24.14
CA GLN A 55 10.56 6.56 24.21
C GLN A 55 11.45 6.46 22.97
N TYR A 56 11.55 7.54 22.18
CA TYR A 56 12.40 7.59 21.00
C TYR A 56 13.55 8.60 21.15
N GLU A 57 14.77 8.14 20.89
CA GLU A 57 15.98 8.98 20.90
C GLU A 57 16.28 9.52 19.50
N PHE A 58 16.04 10.81 19.31
CA PHE A 58 16.41 11.52 18.09
C PHE A 58 17.89 11.93 18.14
N LYS A 59 18.66 11.51 17.13
CA LYS A 59 20.02 12.00 16.91
C LYS A 59 19.98 13.39 16.27
N LEU A 60 20.56 14.39 16.92
CA LEU A 60 20.67 15.75 16.39
C LEU A 60 22.12 16.05 15.99
N LYS A 61 22.32 17.18 15.28
CA LYS A 61 23.66 17.69 14.97
C LYS A 61 24.51 17.91 16.22
N LYS A 62 23.88 18.29 17.35
CA LYS A 62 24.53 18.46 18.65
C LYS A 62 23.80 17.60 19.69
N GLY A 63 24.27 16.38 19.89
CA GLY A 63 23.77 15.47 20.91
C GLY A 63 22.49 14.72 20.52
N LYS A 64 21.73 14.34 21.53
CA LYS A 64 20.56 13.47 21.43
C LYS A 64 19.38 14.12 22.16
N LYS A 65 18.17 13.96 21.64
CA LYS A 65 16.93 14.37 22.31
C LYS A 65 16.04 13.16 22.46
N ILE A 66 15.63 12.91 23.69
CA ILE A 66 14.69 11.86 24.02
C ILE A 66 13.29 12.47 24.06
N VAL A 67 12.34 11.81 23.41
CA VAL A 67 10.93 12.20 23.41
C VAL A 67 10.08 10.99 23.76
N GLU A 68 9.16 11.18 24.71
CA GLU A 68 8.21 10.15 25.14
C GLU A 68 6.82 10.43 24.58
N GLY A 69 6.07 9.37 24.28
CA GLY A 69 4.69 9.45 23.83
C GLY A 69 4.35 8.38 22.80
N ARG A 70 3.30 8.64 22.00
CA ARG A 70 2.86 7.71 20.97
C ARG A 70 3.82 7.69 19.78
N THR A 71 4.31 6.51 19.45
CA THR A 71 5.26 6.28 18.36
C THR A 71 4.59 5.57 17.19
N TYR A 72 4.60 6.24 16.03
CA TYR A 72 4.21 5.66 14.75
C TYR A 72 5.47 5.33 13.93
N GLN A 73 5.63 4.07 13.51
CA GLN A 73 6.64 3.67 12.53
C GLN A 73 5.93 3.03 11.34
N ILE A 74 5.96 3.71 10.19
CA ILE A 74 5.27 3.28 8.98
C ILE A 74 6.27 3.23 7.84
N THR A 75 6.46 2.06 7.25
CA THR A 75 7.37 1.88 6.10
C THR A 75 6.57 1.78 4.81
N TYR A 76 6.63 2.83 4.00
CA TYR A 76 6.07 2.83 2.65
C TYR A 76 7.06 2.23 1.65
N LYS A 77 6.58 1.38 0.75
CA LYS A 77 7.37 0.87 -0.39
C LYS A 77 6.63 1.12 -1.69
N GLN A 78 7.38 1.47 -2.72
CA GLN A 78 6.83 1.70 -4.04
C GLN A 78 6.26 0.41 -4.62
N GLN A 79 5.10 0.51 -5.27
CA GLN A 79 4.50 -0.57 -6.03
C GLN A 79 5.43 -1.01 -7.16
N LYS A 80 5.49 -2.32 -7.40
CA LYS A 80 6.30 -2.85 -8.51
C LYS A 80 5.74 -2.33 -9.84
N GLY A 81 6.60 -1.75 -10.67
CA GLY A 81 6.23 -1.21 -11.98
C GLY A 81 5.65 0.21 -11.95
N ALA A 82 5.52 0.83 -10.77
CA ALA A 82 5.22 2.26 -10.70
C ALA A 82 6.42 3.09 -11.14
N THR A 83 6.17 4.29 -11.67
CA THR A 83 7.21 5.29 -11.95
C THR A 83 7.97 5.64 -10.67
N PRO A 84 9.32 5.53 -10.64
CA PRO A 84 10.12 5.97 -9.52
C PRO A 84 9.84 7.42 -9.14
N MET A 85 9.76 7.70 -7.84
CA MET A 85 9.78 9.06 -7.34
C MET A 85 11.17 9.65 -7.66
N SER A 86 11.21 10.75 -8.43
CA SER A 86 12.42 11.48 -8.82
C SER A 86 13.00 12.28 -7.67
#